data_AF-A0A849U159-F1
#
_entry.id   AF-A0A849U159-F1
#
_cell.length_a   1.000
_cell.length_b   1.000
_cell.length_c   1.000
_cell.angle_alpha   90.00
_cell.angle_beta   90.00
_cell.angle_gamma   90.00
#
_symmetry.space_group_name_H-M   'P 1'
#
loop_
_entity.id
_entity.type
_entity.pdbx_description
1 polymer ?
#
loop_
_entity_poly.entity_id
_entity_poly.type
_entity_poly.pdbx_seq_one_letter_code
_entity_poly.pdbx_strand_id
1 'polypeptide(L)'
;MRYEIEIRKRAEKDLAALPKADVQRIVDALFRLEEGLTGDIKKLSSALPEYRLRIGVWRVLFEIVERKIIIYRILHRKEAYR
;
A
#
# COMPACT_ATOMS: atom_id res chain seq x y z
N MET A 1 -11.96 -4.85 13.20
CA MET A 1 -11.86 -3.39 13.39
C MET A 1 -11.64 -2.79 12.01
N ARG A 2 -12.31 -1.70 11.66
CA ARG A 2 -12.17 -1.10 10.32
C ARG A 2 -11.19 0.07 10.37
N TYR A 3 -10.21 0.08 9.49
CA TYR A 3 -9.32 1.21 9.28
C TYR A 3 -9.89 2.12 8.19
N GLU A 4 -9.58 3.41 8.20
CA GLU A 4 -9.86 4.31 7.07
C GLU A 4 -8.64 4.32 6.15
N ILE A 5 -8.81 4.15 4.83
CA ILE A 5 -7.70 4.21 3.89
C ILE A 5 -7.61 5.62 3.29
N GLU A 6 -6.49 6.28 3.50
CA GLU A 6 -6.14 7.54 2.84
C GLU A 6 -5.06 7.29 1.78
N ILE A 7 -5.33 7.66 0.53
CA ILE A 7 -4.36 7.54 -0.56
C ILE A 7 -3.75 8.92 -0.84
N ARG A 8 -2.44 9.07 -0.65
CA ARG A 8 -1.74 10.31 -0.97
C ARG A 8 -1.67 10.51 -2.49
N LYS A 9 -1.61 11.77 -2.93
CA LYS A 9 -1.53 12.16 -4.36
C LYS A 9 -0.49 11.41 -5.18
N ARG A 10 0.65 11.02 -4.59
CA ARG A 10 1.68 10.22 -5.28
C ARG A 10 1.23 8.78 -5.52
N ALA A 11 0.65 8.12 -4.52
CA ALA A 11 0.09 6.77 -4.66
C ALA A 11 -1.10 6.73 -5.64
N GLU A 12 -1.91 7.79 -5.67
CA GLU A 12 -2.99 7.92 -6.66
C GLU A 12 -2.43 7.96 -8.09
N LYS A 13 -1.39 8.76 -8.33
CA LYS A 13 -0.68 8.78 -9.62
C LYS A 13 -0.02 7.45 -9.95
N ASP A 14 0.59 6.81 -8.96
CA ASP A 14 1.19 5.49 -9.12
C ASP A 14 0.12 4.48 -9.60
N LEU A 15 -1.06 4.45 -8.97
CA LEU A 15 -2.20 3.59 -9.38
C LEU A 15 -2.71 3.92 -10.78
N ALA A 16 -2.88 5.20 -11.10
CA ALA A 16 -3.40 5.65 -12.39
C ALA A 16 -2.48 5.25 -13.57
N ALA A 17 -1.18 5.05 -13.32
CA ALA A 17 -0.22 4.61 -14.31
C ALA A 17 -0.23 3.08 -14.53
N LEU A 18 -0.96 2.31 -13.73
CA LEU A 18 -0.94 0.84 -13.81
C LEU A 18 -1.97 0.29 -14.79
N PRO A 19 -1.71 -0.90 -15.37
CA PRO A 19 -2.74 -1.64 -16.08
C PRO A 19 -3.95 -1.95 -15.19
N LYS A 20 -5.16 -1.93 -15.77
CA LYS A 20 -6.43 -2.12 -15.04
C LYS A 20 -6.45 -3.40 -14.17
N ALA A 21 -5.85 -4.50 -14.66
CA ALA A 21 -5.77 -5.74 -13.92
C ALA A 21 -4.95 -5.63 -12.63
N ASP A 22 -3.88 -4.83 -12.65
CA ASP A 22 -3.04 -4.61 -11.47
C ASP A 22 -3.70 -3.63 -10.49
N VAL A 23 -4.36 -2.59 -11.00
CA VAL A 23 -5.19 -1.69 -10.18
C VAL A 23 -6.21 -2.51 -9.38
N GLN A 24 -6.95 -3.41 -10.04
CA GLN A 24 -7.95 -4.23 -9.37
C GLN A 24 -7.33 -5.07 -8.25
N ARG A 25 -6.21 -5.76 -8.52
CA ARG A 25 -5.51 -6.58 -7.50
C ARG A 25 -5.07 -5.75 -6.30
N ILE A 26 -4.60 -4.52 -6.54
CA ILE A 26 -4.15 -3.63 -5.47
C ILE A 26 -5.34 -3.15 -4.65
N VAL A 27 -6.42 -2.70 -5.31
CA VAL A 27 -7.65 -2.25 -4.64
C VAL A 27 -8.25 -3.37 -3.80
N ASP A 28 -8.34 -4.59 -4.32
CA ASP A 28 -8.84 -5.75 -3.55
C ASP A 28 -7.98 -6.04 -2.31
N ALA A 29 -6.66 -5.86 -2.43
CA ALA A 29 -5.76 -6.02 -1.29
C ALA A 29 -5.91 -4.88 -0.27
N LEU A 30 -6.15 -3.65 -0.72
CA LEU A 30 -6.43 -2.51 0.16
C LEU A 30 -7.73 -2.72 0.93
N PHE A 31 -8.80 -3.21 0.30
CA PHE A 31 -10.05 -3.54 1.01
C PHE A 31 -9.83 -4.58 2.11
N ARG A 32 -9.06 -5.65 1.84
CA ARG A 32 -8.70 -6.64 2.89
C ARG A 32 -7.82 -6.04 3.98
N LEU A 33 -6.96 -5.09 3.62
CA LEU A 33 -6.12 -4.38 4.57
C LEU A 33 -6.95 -3.52 5.53
N GLU A 34 -8.03 -2.90 5.02
CA GLU A 34 -9.02 -2.12 5.77
C GLU A 34 -9.65 -2.92 6.92
N GLU A 35 -9.88 -4.22 6.71
CA GLU A 35 -10.59 -5.09 7.65
C GLU A 35 -9.70 -5.59 8.81
N GLY A 36 -8.37 -5.52 8.69
CA GLY A 36 -7.50 -5.93 9.80
C GLY A 36 -6.02 -6.19 9.51
N LEU A 37 -5.29 -5.31 8.80
CA LEU A 37 -3.85 -5.46 8.53
C LEU A 37 -3.48 -6.87 8.02
N THR A 38 -4.27 -7.38 7.09
CA THR A 38 -4.09 -8.73 6.55
C THR A 38 -3.13 -8.74 5.35
N GLY A 39 -2.38 -9.83 5.19
CA GLY A 39 -1.47 -10.06 4.05
C GLY A 39 0.01 -10.11 4.41
N ASP A 40 0.88 -10.09 3.38
CA ASP A 40 2.34 -10.05 3.53
C ASP A 40 2.78 -8.61 3.83
N ILE A 41 2.59 -8.22 5.09
CA ILE A 41 2.97 -6.92 5.65
C ILE A 41 4.29 -7.07 6.39
N LYS A 42 5.22 -6.14 6.12
CA LYS A 42 6.48 -6.04 6.85
C LYS A 42 6.66 -4.62 7.36
N LYS A 43 7.00 -4.49 8.65
CA LYS A 43 7.49 -3.24 9.23
C LYS A 43 8.88 -2.92 8.68
N LEU A 44 9.08 -1.69 8.21
CA LEU A 44 10.33 -1.18 7.67
C LEU A 44 11.16 -0.59 8.82
N SER A 45 12.49 -0.71 8.70
CA SER A 45 13.44 -0.21 9.70
C SER A 45 13.70 1.30 9.61
N SER A 46 13.19 1.96 8.57
CA SER A 46 13.35 3.40 8.30
C SER A 46 12.20 4.21 8.90
N ALA A 47 12.49 5.47 9.25
CA ALA A 47 11.60 6.38 9.98
C ALA A 47 10.44 6.96 9.13
N LEU A 48 9.69 6.11 8.40
CA LEU A 48 8.50 6.34 7.54
C LEU A 48 8.76 6.20 6.01
N PRO A 49 7.83 5.58 5.23
CA PRO A 49 6.63 4.88 5.67
C PRO A 49 6.97 3.61 6.48
N GLU A 50 6.24 3.37 7.57
CA GLU A 50 6.59 2.35 8.56
C GLU A 50 6.31 0.91 8.08
N TYR A 51 5.41 0.73 7.11
CA TYR A 51 4.98 -0.59 6.65
C TYR A 51 5.03 -0.74 5.13
N ARG A 52 5.17 -2.00 4.71
CA ARG A 52 5.08 -2.42 3.32
C ARG A 52 4.18 -3.63 3.18
N LEU A 53 3.14 -3.52 2.36
CA LEU A 53 2.33 -4.66 1.91
C LEU A 53 2.84 -5.15 0.56
N ARG A 54 3.04 -6.47 0.43
CA ARG A 54 3.42 -7.12 -0.83
C ARG A 54 2.20 -7.65 -1.58
N ILE A 55 2.09 -7.30 -2.86
CA ILE A 55 1.03 -7.76 -3.76
C ILE A 55 1.68 -8.22 -5.07
N GLY A 56 2.08 -9.48 -5.14
CA GLY A 56 2.81 -10.02 -6.29
C GLY A 56 4.09 -9.23 -6.59
N VAL A 57 4.11 -8.51 -7.72
CA VAL A 57 5.21 -7.63 -8.14
C VAL A 57 5.09 -6.18 -7.65
N TRP A 58 4.00 -5.82 -6.98
CA TRP A 58 3.77 -4.48 -6.42
C TRP A 58 4.08 -4.43 -4.93
N ARG A 59 4.46 -3.25 -4.45
CA ARG A 59 4.73 -2.93 -3.04
C ARG A 59 3.98 -1.66 -2.70
N VAL A 60 3.12 -1.76 -1.70
CA VAL A 60 2.37 -0.62 -1.17
C VAL A 60 3.10 -0.17 0.09
N LEU A 61 3.61 1.06 0.08
CA LEU A 61 4.26 1.67 1.24
C LEU A 61 3.24 2.52 1.98
N PHE A 62 3.07 2.24 3.27
CA PHE A 62 2.07 2.90 4.08
C PHE A 62 2.51 3.07 5.53
N GLU A 63 1.78 3.89 6.26
CA GLU A 63 1.88 3.98 7.71
C GLU A 63 0.49 3.83 8.33
N ILE A 64 0.45 3.57 9.65
CA ILE A 64 -0.79 3.48 10.40
C ILE A 64 -0.77 4.60 11.43
N VAL A 65 -1.71 5.53 11.33
CA VAL A 65 -1.90 6.61 12.30
C VAL A 65 -3.27 6.43 12.93
N GLU A 66 -3.30 6.07 14.21
CA GLU A 66 -4.52 5.74 14.96
C GLU A 66 -5.34 4.62 14.28
N ARG A 67 -6.39 4.99 13.54
CA ARG A 67 -7.24 4.07 12.78
C ARG A 67 -7.21 4.35 11.27
N LYS A 68 -6.19 5.08 10.81
CA LYS A 68 -6.00 5.41 9.38
C LYS A 68 -4.79 4.69 8.83
N ILE A 69 -4.95 4.12 7.64
CA ILE A 69 -3.89 3.56 6.82
C ILE A 69 -3.59 4.58 5.73
N ILE A 70 -2.42 5.22 5.82
CA ILE A 70 -2.02 6.28 4.89
C ILE A 70 -1.07 5.67 3.85
N ILE A 71 -1.55 5.53 2.61
CA ILE A 71 -0.79 4.97 1.49
C ILE A 71 0.05 6.08 0.83
N TYR A 72 1.37 5.94 0.87
CA TYR A 72 2.31 6.92 0.34
C TYR A 72 2.69 6.67 -1.10
N ARG A 73 3.03 5.42 -1.42
CA ARG A 73 3.54 5.01 -2.74
C ARG A 73 3.09 3.59 -3.07
N ILE A 74 2.93 3.34 -4.36
CA ILE A 74 2.68 2.00 -4.91
C ILE A 74 3.74 1.75 -5.97
N LEU A 75 4.70 0.89 -5.67
CA LEU A 75 5.91 0.73 -6.45
C LEU A 75 6.04 -0.67 -7.00
N HIS A 76 6.61 -0.79 -8.19
CA HIS A 76 7.02 -2.10 -8.69
C HIS A 76 8.19 -2.63 -7.86
N ARG A 77 8.34 -3.96 -7.77
CA ARG A 77 9.41 -4.65 -6.99
C ARG A 77 10.80 -4.07 -7.23
N LYS A 78 11.08 -3.71 -8.49
CA LYS A 78 12.39 -3.22 -8.92
C LYS A 78 12.66 -1.77 -8.50
N GLU A 79 11.62 -0.99 -8.27
CA GLU A 79 11.71 0.42 -7.91
C GLU A 79 11.64 0.64 -6.41
N ALA A 80 10.98 -0.27 -5.67
CA ALA A 80 10.82 -0.17 -4.22
C ALA A 80 12.12 -0.35 -3.39
N TYR A 81 13.22 -0.75 -4.02
CA TYR A 81 14.52 -0.96 -3.36
C TYR A 81 15.64 -0.09 -3.96
N ARG A 82 15.29 0.86 -4.83
CA ARG A 82 16.20 1.94 -5.23
C ARG A 82 15.95 3.14 -4.35
#